data_AF-A0A6G2DEJ9-F1
#
_entry.id   AF-A0A6G2DEJ9-F1
#
_cell.length_a   1.000
_cell.length_b   1.000
_cell.length_c   1.000
_cell.angle_alpha   90.00
_cell.angle_beta   90.00
_cell.angle_gamma   90.00
#
_symmetry.space_group_name_H-M   'P 1'
#
loop_
_entity.id
_entity.type
_entity.pdbx_description
1 polymer ?
#
loop_
_entity_poly.entity_id
_entity_poly.type
_entity_poly.pdbx_seq_one_letter_code
_entity_poly.pdbx_strand_id
1 'polypeptide(L)'
;VYYFMREQTEKGKWIGFKEKLAIFVGSPILMLAMGVLNYVRDNVQVSHTGFWDILLDFIYKQGTSFGVLARGFLFNSSLPYRDFRNFTFGPVLDYFARGSLGAIFGGKAFEHTTNSVELAIDSNSYAHNLSYLVLNKEYLKGHGIGSSYIMELYTDYGMIGVFLLSFLLGVLFIAMLQVASRSRTIL
;
A
#
# COMPACT_ATOMS: atom_id res chain seq x y z
N VAL A 1 6.88 -6.69 -12.26
CA VAL A 1 8.11 -5.95 -12.62
C VAL A 1 9.26 -6.90 -12.96
N TYR A 2 9.70 -7.76 -12.03
CA TYR A 2 10.76 -8.77 -12.29
C TYR A 2 10.55 -9.61 -13.57
N TYR A 3 9.34 -10.14 -13.78
CA TYR A 3 9.00 -10.91 -15.00
C TYR A 3 9.25 -10.15 -16.30
N PHE A 4 8.77 -8.90 -16.38
CA PHE A 4 8.93 -8.04 -17.56
C PHE A 4 10.39 -7.70 -17.82
N MET A 5 11.15 -7.42 -16.76
CA MET A 5 12.58 -7.11 -16.89
C MET A 5 13.38 -8.32 -17.38
N ARG A 6 13.07 -9.52 -16.89
CA ARG A 6 13.78 -10.74 -17.29
C ARG A 6 13.45 -11.19 -18.72
N GLU A 7 12.18 -11.14 -19.13
CA GLU A 7 11.76 -11.50 -20.50
C GLU A 7 12.44 -10.62 -21.57
N GLN A 8 12.78 -9.38 -21.22
CA GLN A 8 13.56 -8.50 -22.10
C GLN A 8 15.05 -8.81 -22.14
N THR A 9 15.59 -9.52 -21.14
CA THR A 9 17.03 -9.69 -20.93
C THR A 9 17.51 -11.11 -21.29
N GLU A 10 16.74 -12.15 -20.98
CA GLU A 10 17.13 -13.55 -21.23
C GLU A 10 16.42 -14.15 -22.45
N LYS A 11 17.19 -14.78 -23.35
CA LYS A 11 16.63 -15.54 -24.48
C LYS A 11 16.31 -16.98 -24.06
N GLY A 12 15.08 -17.20 -23.60
CA GLY A 12 14.53 -18.54 -23.33
C GLY A 12 13.10 -18.48 -22.78
N LYS A 13 12.21 -19.38 -23.21
CA LYS A 13 10.84 -19.46 -22.65
C LYS A 13 10.90 -20.01 -21.22
N TRP A 14 10.91 -19.13 -20.23
CA TRP A 14 10.90 -19.52 -18.82
C TRP A 14 9.51 -19.97 -18.34
N ILE A 15 8.45 -19.29 -18.78
CA ILE A 15 7.06 -19.70 -18.51
C ILE A 15 6.53 -20.44 -19.74
N GLY A 16 6.50 -21.77 -19.63
CA GLY A 16 5.86 -22.65 -20.61
C GLY A 16 4.33 -22.57 -20.54
N PHE A 17 3.67 -23.40 -21.34
CA PHE A 17 2.22 -23.45 -21.38
C PHE A 17 1.61 -23.88 -20.03
N LYS A 18 2.29 -24.79 -19.31
CA LYS A 18 1.82 -25.33 -18.03
C LYS A 18 1.83 -24.26 -16.93
N GLU A 19 2.88 -23.47 -16.85
CA GLU A 19 3.01 -22.39 -15.88
C GLU A 19 2.02 -21.26 -16.18
N LYS A 20 1.80 -20.91 -17.46
CA LYS A 20 0.75 -19.94 -17.85
C LYS A 20 -0.64 -20.43 -17.45
N LEU A 21 -0.93 -21.70 -17.70
CA LEU A 21 -2.20 -22.31 -17.33
C LEU A 21 -2.37 -22.33 -15.79
N ALA A 22 -1.32 -22.67 -15.05
CA ALA A 22 -1.33 -22.66 -13.59
C ALA A 22 -1.56 -21.25 -13.01
N ILE A 23 -0.93 -20.21 -13.57
CA ILE A 23 -1.17 -18.82 -13.16
C ILE A 23 -2.60 -18.39 -13.51
N PHE A 24 -3.06 -18.70 -14.72
CA PHE A 24 -4.38 -18.29 -15.20
C PHE A 24 -5.51 -18.93 -14.39
N VAL A 25 -5.40 -20.23 -14.06
CA VAL A 25 -6.40 -20.96 -13.27
C VAL A 25 -6.21 -20.72 -11.77
N GLY A 26 -4.96 -20.67 -11.31
CA GLY A 26 -4.62 -20.48 -9.91
C GLY A 26 -4.97 -19.09 -9.38
N SER A 27 -4.86 -18.03 -10.20
CA SER A 27 -5.14 -16.67 -9.73
C SER A 27 -6.60 -16.51 -9.28
N PRO A 28 -7.64 -16.88 -10.06
CA PRO A 28 -9.03 -16.84 -9.59
C PRO A 28 -9.28 -17.69 -8.34
N ILE A 29 -8.65 -18.87 -8.23
CA ILE A 29 -8.80 -19.75 -7.06
C ILE A 29 -8.23 -19.08 -5.81
N LEU A 30 -7.04 -18.48 -5.91
CA LEU A 30 -6.43 -17.74 -4.81
C LEU A 30 -7.26 -16.50 -4.44
N MET A 31 -7.81 -15.78 -5.43
CA MET A 31 -8.71 -14.64 -5.19
C MET A 31 -9.94 -15.05 -4.39
N LEU A 32 -10.56 -16.19 -4.73
CA LEU A 32 -11.68 -16.74 -3.98
C LEU A 32 -11.31 -17.15 -2.57
N ALA A 33 -10.19 -17.88 -2.40
CA ALA A 33 -9.71 -18.29 -1.09
C ALA A 33 -9.49 -17.08 -0.19
N MET A 34 -8.84 -16.03 -0.71
CA MET A 34 -8.63 -14.76 0.00
C MET A 34 -9.95 -14.02 0.28
N GLY A 35 -10.90 -14.03 -0.66
CA GLY A 35 -12.24 -13.47 -0.48
C GLY A 35 -12.97 -14.13 0.70
N VAL A 36 -12.99 -15.47 0.73
CA VAL A 36 -13.59 -16.25 1.83
C VAL A 36 -12.89 -15.96 3.16
N LEU A 37 -11.56 -15.90 3.19
CA LEU A 37 -10.80 -15.57 4.40
C LEU A 37 -11.21 -14.22 5.00
N ASN A 38 -11.53 -13.22 4.17
CA ASN A 38 -12.03 -11.94 4.66
C ASN A 38 -13.37 -12.09 5.40
N TYR A 39 -14.32 -12.86 4.87
CA TYR A 39 -15.62 -13.09 5.54
C TYR A 39 -15.48 -13.86 6.86
N VAL A 40 -14.63 -14.90 6.87
CA VAL A 40 -14.36 -15.70 8.07
C VAL A 40 -13.74 -14.82 9.17
N ARG A 41 -12.79 -13.96 8.81
CA ARG A 41 -12.14 -13.04 9.75
C ARG A 41 -13.14 -12.06 10.38
N ASP A 42 -14.07 -11.55 9.58
CA ASP A 42 -14.98 -10.49 10.02
C ASP A 42 -16.21 -11.06 10.78
N ASN A 43 -16.29 -12.38 11.00
CA ASN A 43 -17.44 -13.10 11.58
C ASN A 43 -18.79 -12.73 10.92
N VAL A 44 -18.75 -12.29 9.67
CA VAL A 44 -19.93 -11.93 8.90
C VAL A 44 -20.51 -13.21 8.32
N GLN A 45 -21.80 -13.48 8.61
CA GLN A 45 -22.49 -14.55 7.91
C GLN A 45 -22.47 -14.25 6.41
N VAL A 46 -22.00 -15.22 5.62
CA VAL A 46 -21.95 -15.12 4.15
C VAL A 46 -23.38 -14.94 3.63
N SER A 47 -23.82 -13.69 3.47
CA SER A 47 -25.17 -13.36 3.02
C SER A 47 -25.35 -13.56 1.52
N HIS A 48 -24.23 -13.60 0.77
CA HIS A 48 -24.16 -13.88 -0.67
C HIS A 48 -23.13 -14.99 -0.91
N THR A 49 -23.61 -16.20 -1.22
CA THR A 49 -22.80 -17.42 -1.33
C THR A 49 -22.33 -17.73 -2.77
N GLY A 50 -22.62 -16.84 -3.74
CA GLY A 50 -22.28 -17.06 -5.13
C GLY A 50 -20.78 -16.95 -5.42
N PHE A 51 -20.24 -17.85 -6.23
CA PHE A 51 -18.87 -17.78 -6.76
C PHE A 51 -18.53 -16.39 -7.32
N TRP A 52 -19.47 -15.81 -8.09
CA TRP A 52 -19.28 -14.51 -8.73
C TRP A 52 -19.31 -13.35 -7.74
N ASP A 53 -20.10 -13.44 -6.67
CA ASP A 53 -20.22 -12.38 -5.67
C ASP A 53 -18.89 -12.22 -4.90
N ILE A 54 -18.29 -13.33 -4.47
CA ILE A 54 -17.00 -13.32 -3.76
C ILE A 54 -15.88 -12.80 -4.67
N LEU A 55 -15.90 -13.18 -5.95
CA LEU A 55 -14.90 -12.74 -6.92
C LEU A 55 -15.02 -11.23 -7.19
N LEU A 56 -16.25 -10.72 -7.39
CA LEU A 56 -16.50 -9.30 -7.61
C LEU A 56 -16.19 -8.47 -6.35
N ASP A 57 -16.59 -8.94 -5.16
CA ASP A 57 -16.27 -8.31 -3.88
C ASP A 57 -14.76 -8.24 -3.67
N PHE A 58 -14.02 -9.32 -3.97
CA PHE A 58 -12.56 -9.31 -3.91
C PHE A 58 -11.97 -8.25 -4.84
N ILE A 59 -12.38 -8.22 -6.12
CA ILE A 59 -11.89 -7.21 -7.08
C ILE A 59 -12.18 -5.79 -6.57
N TYR A 60 -13.38 -5.53 -6.05
CA TYR A 60 -13.75 -4.24 -5.51
C TYR A 60 -12.88 -3.86 -4.30
N LYS A 61 -12.65 -4.80 -3.38
CA LYS A 61 -11.76 -4.62 -2.22
C LYS A 61 -10.28 -4.44 -2.60
N GLN A 62 -9.84 -4.88 -3.78
CA GLN A 62 -8.50 -4.57 -4.30
C GLN A 62 -8.43 -3.20 -4.98
N GLY A 63 -9.55 -2.62 -5.41
CA GLY A 63 -9.66 -1.32 -6.07
C GLY A 63 -9.69 -0.11 -5.12
N THR A 64 -9.06 -0.20 -3.96
CA THR A 64 -9.19 0.81 -2.88
C THR A 64 -8.57 2.16 -3.20
N SER A 65 -7.62 2.24 -4.13
CA SER A 65 -6.84 3.45 -4.43
C SER A 65 -7.71 4.67 -4.77
N PHE A 66 -8.78 4.50 -5.56
CA PHE A 66 -9.70 5.62 -5.86
C PHE A 66 -10.53 6.00 -4.64
N GLY A 67 -10.98 5.01 -3.87
CA GLY A 67 -11.70 5.24 -2.62
C GLY A 67 -10.88 6.00 -1.58
N VAL A 68 -9.57 5.78 -1.54
CA VAL A 68 -8.62 6.54 -0.71
C VAL A 68 -8.47 7.96 -1.23
N LEU A 69 -8.35 8.17 -2.54
CA LEU A 69 -8.24 9.51 -3.12
C LEU A 69 -9.45 10.37 -2.77
N ALA A 70 -10.66 9.86 -3.00
CA ALA A 70 -11.89 10.60 -2.73
C ALA A 70 -12.04 10.93 -1.22
N ARG A 71 -11.82 9.95 -0.34
CA ARG A 71 -11.92 10.15 1.10
C ARG A 71 -10.79 11.03 1.64
N GLY A 72 -9.58 10.84 1.13
CA GLY A 72 -8.40 11.63 1.51
C GLY A 72 -8.60 13.09 1.16
N PHE A 73 -9.14 13.38 -0.02
CA PHE A 73 -9.51 14.74 -0.40
C PHE A 73 -10.62 15.31 0.50
N LEU A 74 -11.67 14.53 0.78
CA LEU A 74 -12.81 14.94 1.60
C LEU A 74 -12.43 15.23 3.07
N PHE A 75 -11.56 14.41 3.65
CA PHE A 75 -11.17 14.48 5.06
C PHE A 75 -9.79 15.12 5.27
N ASN A 76 -9.21 15.76 4.25
CA ASN A 76 -7.85 16.29 4.29
C ASN A 76 -7.65 17.27 5.47
N SER A 77 -8.60 18.16 5.69
CA SER A 77 -8.56 19.15 6.79
C SER A 77 -8.78 18.55 8.18
N SER A 78 -9.26 17.31 8.24
CA SER A 78 -9.54 16.59 9.49
C SER A 78 -8.40 15.64 9.89
N LEU A 79 -7.35 15.55 9.06
CA LEU A 79 -6.17 14.77 9.39
C LEU A 79 -5.48 15.31 10.65
N PRO A 80 -4.99 14.43 11.53
CA PRO A 80 -4.37 14.86 12.78
C PRO A 80 -3.15 15.74 12.46
N TYR A 81 -3.14 16.97 12.96
CA TYR A 81 -2.00 17.88 12.82
C TYR A 81 -0.96 17.62 13.90
N ARG A 82 0.32 17.67 13.53
CA ARG A 82 1.46 17.67 14.46
C ARG A 82 2.65 18.33 13.78
N ASP A 83 3.46 19.04 14.54
CA ASP A 83 4.71 19.60 14.03
C ASP A 83 5.61 18.46 13.49
N PHE A 84 6.19 18.68 12.32
CA PHE A 84 7.00 17.70 11.57
C PHE A 84 6.26 16.44 11.10
N ARG A 85 4.93 16.46 11.04
CA ARG A 85 4.19 15.38 10.36
C ARG A 85 4.48 15.40 8.87
N ASN A 86 4.77 14.21 8.32
CA ASN A 86 4.90 14.05 6.89
C ASN A 86 4.45 12.64 6.49
N PHE A 87 3.45 12.57 5.62
CA PHE A 87 2.90 11.30 5.16
C PHE A 87 3.78 10.64 4.10
N THR A 88 4.26 11.44 3.14
CA THR A 88 5.08 11.03 1.99
C THR A 88 6.33 10.25 2.41
N PHE A 89 7.03 10.74 3.43
CA PHE A 89 8.22 10.12 3.99
C PHE A 89 7.95 9.47 5.34
N GLY A 90 6.68 9.24 5.67
CA GLY A 90 6.25 8.74 6.98
C GLY A 90 6.96 7.46 7.42
N PRO A 91 7.06 6.41 6.57
CA PRO A 91 7.80 5.19 6.93
C PRO A 91 9.28 5.45 7.23
N VAL A 92 9.92 6.37 6.51
CA VAL A 92 11.32 6.74 6.74
C VAL A 92 11.46 7.48 8.08
N LEU A 93 10.59 8.47 8.32
CA LEU A 93 10.60 9.24 9.55
C LEU A 93 10.31 8.37 10.77
N ASP A 94 9.29 7.53 10.71
CA ASP A 94 8.93 6.62 11.80
C ASP A 94 10.05 5.59 12.05
N TYR A 95 10.70 5.08 11.00
CA TYR A 95 11.86 4.20 11.15
C TYR A 95 13.00 4.87 11.92
N PHE A 96 13.36 6.12 11.59
CA PHE A 96 14.45 6.82 12.27
C PHE A 96 14.06 7.34 13.66
N ALA A 97 12.83 7.82 13.85
CA ALA A 97 12.39 8.41 15.11
C ALA A 97 11.90 7.38 16.15
N ARG A 98 11.35 6.25 15.68
CA ARG A 98 10.69 5.24 16.52
C ARG A 98 11.36 3.86 16.44
N GLY A 99 12.29 3.66 15.50
CA GLY A 99 13.09 2.44 15.38
C GLY A 99 14.31 2.42 16.30
N SER A 100 15.23 1.48 16.04
CA SER A 100 16.44 1.27 16.84
C SER A 100 17.34 2.49 16.91
N LEU A 101 17.44 3.26 15.82
CA LEU A 101 18.21 4.51 15.80
C LEU A 101 17.55 5.58 16.68
N GLY A 102 16.23 5.71 16.62
CA GLY A 102 15.46 6.63 17.46
C GLY A 102 15.67 6.34 18.94
N ALA A 103 15.69 5.06 19.33
CA ALA A 103 15.94 4.64 20.70
C ALA A 103 17.29 5.12 21.25
N ILE A 104 18.34 5.17 20.42
CA ILE A 104 19.66 5.70 20.83
C ILE A 104 19.57 7.19 21.18
N PHE A 105 18.71 7.94 20.50
CA PHE A 105 18.48 9.38 20.72
C PHE A 105 17.30 9.67 21.65
N GLY A 106 16.83 8.67 22.43
CA GLY A 106 15.74 8.84 23.41
C GLY A 106 14.33 8.77 22.82
N GLY A 107 14.19 8.38 21.55
CA GLY A 107 12.91 8.09 20.93
C GLY A 107 12.27 6.81 21.49
N LYS A 108 10.94 6.81 21.61
CA LYS A 108 10.17 5.64 22.08
C LYS A 108 9.46 4.99 20.90
N ALA A 109 9.65 3.68 20.73
CA ALA A 109 8.91 2.87 19.77
C ALA A 109 7.40 2.91 20.04
N PHE A 110 6.59 2.66 19.01
CA PHE A 110 5.15 2.50 19.21
C PHE A 110 4.87 1.30 20.13
N GLU A 111 3.92 1.45 21.02
CA GLU A 111 3.45 0.36 21.90
C GLU A 111 2.69 -0.70 21.09
N HIS A 112 2.00 -0.27 20.05
CA HIS A 112 1.23 -1.13 19.16
C HIS A 112 1.83 -1.22 17.75
N THR A 113 1.74 -2.42 17.15
CA THR A 113 2.19 -2.70 15.77
C THR A 113 1.03 -2.96 14.80
N THR A 114 -0.20 -2.99 15.31
CA THR A 114 -1.44 -3.17 14.55
C THR A 114 -2.39 -2.01 14.82
N ASN A 115 -3.53 -1.97 14.12
CA ASN A 115 -4.50 -0.88 14.20
C ASN A 115 -4.81 -0.47 15.65
N SER A 116 -4.44 0.75 16.00
CA SER A 116 -4.54 1.29 17.35
C SER A 116 -4.75 2.79 17.32
N VAL A 117 -5.26 3.35 18.41
CA VAL A 117 -5.42 4.81 18.54
C VAL A 117 -4.04 5.50 18.49
N GLU A 118 -3.02 4.88 19.07
CA GLU A 118 -1.63 5.37 19.00
C GLU A 118 -1.17 5.53 17.55
N LEU A 119 -1.30 4.49 16.72
CA LEU A 119 -0.88 4.57 15.32
C LEU A 119 -1.76 5.55 14.52
N ALA A 120 -3.05 5.62 14.81
CA ALA A 120 -3.98 6.52 14.12
C ALA A 120 -3.75 8.01 14.41
N ILE A 121 -3.08 8.34 15.52
CA ILE A 121 -2.84 9.72 15.94
C ILE A 121 -1.35 10.06 15.79
N ASP A 122 -0.45 9.23 16.29
CA ASP A 122 0.96 9.58 16.45
C ASP A 122 1.84 9.16 15.29
N SER A 123 1.45 8.14 14.52
CA SER A 123 2.23 7.69 13.37
C SER A 123 2.16 8.67 12.20
N ASN A 124 3.17 8.62 11.34
CA ASN A 124 3.15 9.32 10.06
C ASN A 124 2.43 8.49 8.97
N SER A 125 1.74 7.41 9.34
CA SER A 125 1.03 6.56 8.38
C SER A 125 -0.29 7.19 7.96
N TYR A 126 -0.35 7.63 6.71
CA TYR A 126 -1.60 8.12 6.11
C TYR A 126 -2.70 7.06 6.17
N ALA A 127 -2.33 5.79 5.98
CA ALA A 127 -3.25 4.66 6.05
C ALA A 127 -3.92 4.54 7.41
N HIS A 128 -3.19 4.65 8.52
CA HIS A 128 -3.77 4.56 9.85
C HIS A 128 -4.65 5.78 10.17
N ASN A 129 -4.15 6.98 9.88
CA ASN A 129 -4.83 8.21 10.23
C ASN A 129 -6.15 8.36 9.47
N LEU A 130 -6.12 8.17 8.14
CA LEU A 130 -7.32 8.28 7.33
C LEU A 130 -8.30 7.12 7.61
N SER A 131 -7.79 5.89 7.81
CA SER A 131 -8.66 4.77 8.17
C SER A 131 -9.39 5.00 9.48
N TYR A 132 -8.73 5.56 10.51
CA TYR A 132 -9.39 5.84 11.78
C TYR A 132 -10.43 6.94 11.67
N LEU A 133 -10.15 8.01 10.91
CA LEU A 133 -11.12 9.08 10.66
C LEU A 133 -12.38 8.58 9.94
N VAL A 134 -12.22 7.68 8.96
CA VAL A 134 -13.33 7.19 8.15
C VAL A 134 -14.08 6.04 8.82
N LEU A 135 -13.37 5.10 9.44
CA LEU A 135 -13.91 3.83 9.92
C LEU A 135 -14.09 3.77 11.43
N ASN A 136 -13.37 4.60 12.19
CA ASN A 136 -13.39 4.68 13.65
C ASN A 136 -13.32 3.29 14.33
N LYS A 137 -14.44 2.75 14.82
CA LYS A 137 -14.47 1.45 15.52
C LYS A 137 -14.06 0.29 14.62
N GLU A 138 -14.40 0.32 13.34
CA GLU A 138 -14.02 -0.74 12.41
C GLU A 138 -12.51 -0.72 12.16
N TYR A 139 -11.87 0.45 12.20
CA TYR A 139 -10.40 0.52 12.14
C TYR A 139 -9.76 -0.24 13.30
N LEU A 140 -10.27 -0.06 14.52
CA LEU A 140 -9.76 -0.75 15.71
C LEU A 140 -10.00 -2.27 15.69
N LYS A 141 -10.91 -2.76 14.85
CA LYS A 141 -11.10 -4.20 14.58
C LYS A 141 -10.15 -4.74 13.51
N GLY A 142 -9.25 -3.92 12.98
CA GLY A 142 -8.27 -4.30 11.96
C GLY A 142 -8.67 -3.94 10.53
N HIS A 143 -9.77 -3.21 10.31
CA HIS A 143 -10.09 -2.70 8.98
C HIS A 143 -9.20 -1.51 8.60
N GLY A 144 -8.87 -1.40 7.32
CA GLY A 144 -8.11 -0.27 6.79
C GLY A 144 -8.58 0.06 5.39
N ILE A 145 -8.58 1.34 5.05
CA ILE A 145 -8.88 1.79 3.69
C ILE A 145 -7.63 1.91 2.82
N GLY A 146 -6.44 1.87 3.44
CA GLY A 146 -5.14 1.99 2.77
C GLY A 146 -4.68 3.44 2.62
N SER A 147 -3.64 3.63 1.80
CA SER A 147 -3.11 4.94 1.44
C SER A 147 -2.95 5.08 -0.08
N SER A 148 -2.54 6.26 -0.52
CA SER A 148 -2.34 6.56 -1.94
C SER A 148 -1.18 7.52 -2.08
N TYR A 149 -0.19 7.12 -2.89
CA TYR A 149 0.98 7.93 -3.23
C TYR A 149 0.63 9.38 -3.60
N ILE A 150 -0.36 9.56 -4.48
CA ILE A 150 -0.79 10.89 -4.92
C ILE A 150 -1.39 11.69 -3.76
N MET A 151 -2.14 11.03 -2.89
CA MET A 151 -2.82 11.69 -1.78
C MET A 151 -1.85 12.08 -0.66
N GLU A 152 -0.88 11.24 -0.35
CA GLU A 152 0.17 11.54 0.63
C GLU A 152 0.98 12.77 0.18
N LEU A 153 1.39 12.79 -1.09
CA LEU A 153 2.08 13.93 -1.70
C LEU A 153 1.25 15.20 -1.72
N TYR A 154 -0.02 15.09 -2.10
CA TYR A 154 -0.93 16.23 -2.12
C TYR A 154 -1.17 16.78 -0.71
N THR A 155 -1.27 15.91 0.28
CA THR A 155 -1.50 16.32 1.68
C THR A 155 -0.32 17.11 2.22
N ASP A 156 0.91 16.67 1.96
CA ASP A 156 2.11 17.33 2.49
C ASP A 156 2.54 18.56 1.68
N TYR A 157 2.36 18.51 0.35
CA TYR A 157 3.02 19.44 -0.58
C TYR A 157 2.10 19.96 -1.69
N GLY A 158 0.83 19.61 -1.68
CA GLY A 158 -0.13 19.99 -2.72
C GLY A 158 0.21 19.45 -4.11
N MET A 159 -0.46 19.99 -5.12
CA MET A 159 -0.28 19.56 -6.52
C MET A 159 1.14 19.78 -7.04
N ILE A 160 1.86 20.79 -6.52
CA ILE A 160 3.24 21.05 -6.93
C ILE A 160 4.19 19.94 -6.45
N GLY A 161 3.99 19.43 -5.23
CA GLY A 161 4.75 18.29 -4.74
C GLY A 161 4.42 17.01 -5.49
N VAL A 162 3.14 16.78 -5.82
CA VAL A 162 2.73 15.66 -6.69
C VAL A 162 3.49 15.70 -8.01
N PHE A 163 3.52 16.86 -8.67
CA PHE A 163 4.23 17.02 -9.94
C PHE A 163 5.75 16.79 -9.79
N LEU A 164 6.40 17.48 -8.86
CA LEU A 164 7.85 17.45 -8.70
C LEU A 164 8.36 16.07 -8.27
N LEU A 165 7.72 15.44 -7.30
CA LEU A 165 8.15 14.12 -6.79
C LEU A 165 7.78 13.00 -7.76
N SER A 166 6.70 13.13 -8.54
CA SER A 166 6.42 12.20 -9.65
C SER A 166 7.46 12.31 -10.76
N PHE A 167 7.85 13.54 -11.10
CA PHE A 167 8.90 13.79 -12.08
C PHE A 167 10.25 13.22 -11.61
N LEU A 168 10.64 13.49 -10.36
CA LEU A 168 11.86 12.95 -9.76
C LEU A 168 11.85 11.41 -9.73
N LEU A 169 10.73 10.80 -9.35
CA LEU A 169 10.57 9.35 -9.34
C LEU A 169 10.72 8.76 -10.76
N GLY A 170 10.18 9.44 -11.77
CA GLY A 170 10.37 9.08 -13.18
C GLY A 170 11.83 9.12 -13.60
N VAL A 171 12.57 10.18 -13.25
CA VAL A 171 14.01 10.30 -13.51
C VAL A 171 14.78 9.18 -12.81
N LEU A 172 14.45 8.88 -11.55
CA LEU A 172 15.06 7.79 -10.79
C LEU A 172 14.84 6.44 -11.47
N PHE A 173 13.63 6.14 -11.93
CA PHE A 173 13.36 4.88 -12.65
C PHE A 173 14.14 4.78 -13.95
N ILE A 174 14.27 5.87 -14.72
CA ILE A 174 15.11 5.90 -15.92
C ILE A 174 16.57 5.64 -15.56
N ALA A 175 17.10 6.31 -14.53
CA ALA A 175 18.47 6.11 -14.08
C ALA A 175 18.72 4.66 -13.61
N MET A 176 17.80 4.07 -12.85
CA MET A 176 17.88 2.67 -12.42
C MET A 176 17.92 1.71 -13.61
N LEU A 177 17.06 1.90 -14.62
CA LEU A 177 17.06 1.09 -15.83
C LEU A 177 18.36 1.24 -16.63
N GLN A 178 18.88 2.47 -16.75
CA GLN A 178 20.14 2.72 -17.43
C GLN A 178 21.31 2.04 -16.72
N VAL A 179 21.39 2.14 -15.39
CA VAL A 179 22.43 1.46 -14.60
C VAL A 179 22.32 -0.06 -14.78
N ALA A 180 21.13 -0.63 -14.65
CA ALA A 180 20.89 -2.06 -14.82
C ALA A 180 21.25 -2.55 -16.24
N SER A 181 21.02 -1.73 -17.28
CA SER A 181 21.39 -2.07 -18.65
C SER A 181 22.89 -1.94 -18.95
N ARG A 182 23.61 -1.09 -18.21
CA ARG A 182 25.05 -0.84 -18.38
C ARG A 182 25.91 -1.81 -17.58
N SER A 183 25.46 -2.22 -16.39
CA SER A 183 26.12 -3.30 -15.67
C SER A 183 25.88 -4.60 -16.44
N ARG A 184 26.90 -5.09 -17.15
CA ARG A 184 26.92 -6.47 -17.70
C ARG A 184 26.94 -7.53 -16.59
N THR A 185 26.30 -7.28 -15.47
CA THR A 185 26.12 -8.22 -14.35
C THR A 185 24.77 -8.93 -14.48
N ILE A 186 23.94 -8.54 -15.46
CA ILE A 186 22.73 -9.24 -15.90
C ILE A 186 22.81 -9.55 -17.42
N LEU A 187 24.00 -9.49 -18.03
CA LEU A 187 24.28 -9.91 -19.42
C LEU A 187 25.23 -11.11 -19.42
#